data_AF-A0AAE3IUQ6-F1
#
_entry.id   AF-A0AAE3IUQ6-F1
#
_cell.length_a   1.000
_cell.length_b   1.000
_cell.length_c   1.000
_cell.angle_alpha   90.00
_cell.angle_beta   90.00
_cell.angle_gamma   90.00
#
_symmetry.space_group_name_H-M   'P 1'
#
loop_
_entity.id
_entity.type
_entity.pdbx_description
1 polymer ?
#
loop_
_entity_poly.entity_id
_entity_poly.type
_entity_poly.pdbx_seq_one_letter_code
_entity_poly.pdbx_strand_id
1 'polypeptide(L)'
;MIKRWIKIMLLALVVSLSFFPIEKASGNNDIVYFADINSEVTKGLYEYIGRAISVAEEEGASAIVFEIDTPGGAVDAAGDISKLLSETDLKTIAFINPDAISAGSYIALSMDEIYMVPSGRMGAAAVITQDGNAADKKAQSYWLAAMKTAAEKNNRDPIYAMAMADESIDLPEVGSPKGKLLTLTASQAVEVGYAEGIVQNQADLLQKLGYADAEVRHVEKAWSEKIAEFLTNSYIVPILLSLGSLGLIVELYSPGFGIPGFMGISSLLLFFYGHFIAGLAGFESIILFTLGIILIVVELFLPGGILGFLGLGSIILSILLAGENMVQMGINLLIAIAIAVIAMVILMKVFKKKIRVFNKIILKDSTNTEQGYISNKTRTDLLNKTGISLTPLRPAGTIMIDGERVDAVTEGSFVNSGVKVSVVKVEGVRVVVREV
;
A
#
# COMPACT_ATOMS: atom_id res chain seq x y z
N MET A 1 -55.38 12.55 -73.05
CA MET A 1 -54.07 13.22 -73.10
C MET A 1 -53.61 13.76 -71.74
N ILE A 2 -54.42 14.52 -71.01
CA ILE A 2 -54.05 15.16 -69.72
C ILE A 2 -53.43 14.21 -68.67
N LYS A 3 -53.98 13.00 -68.48
CA LYS A 3 -53.43 12.02 -67.52
C LYS A 3 -51.99 11.56 -67.81
N ARG A 4 -51.57 11.59 -69.09
CA ARG A 4 -50.20 11.23 -69.50
C ARG A 4 -49.22 12.36 -69.17
N TRP A 5 -49.64 13.61 -69.33
CA TRP A 5 -48.85 14.79 -68.95
C TRP A 5 -48.70 14.93 -67.43
N ILE A 6 -49.73 14.61 -66.65
CA ILE A 6 -49.65 14.59 -65.19
C ILE A 6 -48.65 13.53 -64.69
N LYS A 7 -48.63 12.34 -65.31
CA LYS A 7 -47.63 11.31 -64.98
C LYS A 7 -46.21 11.74 -65.35
N ILE A 8 -46.02 12.41 -66.48
CA ILE A 8 -44.72 12.92 -66.91
C ILE A 8 -44.25 14.04 -65.97
N MET A 9 -45.15 14.94 -65.54
CA MET A 9 -44.82 15.99 -64.56
C MET A 9 -44.51 15.42 -63.17
N LEU A 10 -45.26 14.42 -62.69
CA LEU A 10 -44.96 13.74 -61.43
C LEU A 10 -43.63 12.99 -61.49
N LEU A 11 -43.34 12.33 -62.62
CA LEU A 11 -42.05 11.66 -62.82
C LEU A 11 -40.91 12.67 -62.90
N ALA A 12 -41.10 13.80 -63.58
CA ALA A 12 -40.12 14.88 -63.64
C ALA A 12 -39.91 15.53 -62.25
N LEU A 13 -40.96 15.65 -61.44
CA LEU A 13 -40.88 16.18 -60.07
C LEU A 13 -40.13 15.21 -59.13
N VAL A 14 -40.40 13.91 -59.23
CA VAL A 14 -39.70 12.86 -58.46
C VAL A 14 -38.22 12.78 -58.88
N VAL A 15 -37.95 12.88 -60.18
CA VAL A 15 -36.58 12.92 -60.70
C VAL A 15 -35.88 14.21 -60.26
N SER A 16 -36.54 15.37 -60.31
CA SER A 16 -35.95 16.63 -59.82
C SER A 16 -35.71 16.65 -58.31
N LEU A 17 -36.56 15.98 -57.52
CA LEU A 17 -36.35 15.78 -56.09
C LEU A 17 -35.19 14.82 -55.79
N SER A 18 -34.84 13.93 -56.73
CA SER A 18 -33.70 13.01 -56.62
C SER A 18 -32.37 13.66 -57.02
N PHE A 19 -32.39 14.86 -57.61
CA PHE A 19 -31.22 15.64 -58.01
C PHE A 19 -30.95 16.85 -57.12
N PHE A 20 -31.65 17.00 -55.99
CA PHE A 20 -31.12 17.88 -54.94
C PHE A 20 -29.80 17.26 -54.47
N PRO A 21 -28.67 17.97 -54.59
CA PRO A 21 -27.47 17.53 -53.91
C PRO A 21 -27.84 17.44 -52.44
N ILE A 22 -27.83 16.23 -51.89
CA ILE A 22 -27.67 16.09 -50.44
C ILE A 22 -26.32 16.77 -50.21
N GLU A 23 -26.34 18.00 -49.69
CA GLU A 23 -25.18 18.54 -49.02
C GLU A 23 -24.85 17.49 -47.96
N LYS A 24 -23.87 16.65 -48.30
CA LYS A 24 -23.17 15.87 -47.30
C LYS A 24 -22.56 16.95 -46.45
N ALA A 25 -23.20 17.29 -45.34
CA ALA A 25 -22.61 18.12 -44.32
C ALA A 25 -21.25 17.49 -44.06
N SER A 26 -20.22 18.12 -44.62
CA SER A 26 -18.84 17.82 -44.31
C SER A 26 -18.63 18.43 -42.93
N GLY A 27 -19.35 17.91 -41.93
CA GLY A 27 -19.00 18.09 -40.55
C GLY A 27 -17.67 17.39 -40.43
N ASN A 28 -16.60 18.17 -40.55
CA ASN A 28 -15.36 17.84 -39.89
C ASN A 28 -15.72 17.88 -38.40
N ASN A 29 -16.32 16.81 -37.89
CA ASN A 29 -16.67 16.74 -36.47
C ASN A 29 -15.34 16.54 -35.77
N ASP A 30 -14.70 17.67 -35.45
CA ASP A 30 -13.56 17.71 -34.56
C ASP A 30 -13.89 16.85 -33.34
N ILE A 31 -12.95 16.00 -32.94
CA ILE A 31 -13.10 15.20 -31.73
C ILE A 31 -12.35 15.95 -30.63
N VAL A 32 -13.05 16.24 -29.54
CA VAL A 32 -12.45 16.89 -28.36
C VAL A 32 -12.54 15.93 -27.18
N TYR A 33 -11.39 15.58 -26.62
CA TYR A 33 -11.35 14.76 -25.41
C TYR A 33 -11.39 15.60 -24.15
N PHE A 34 -12.10 15.11 -23.14
CA PHE A 34 -12.05 15.61 -21.78
C PHE A 34 -11.41 14.57 -20.87
N ALA A 35 -10.47 15.00 -20.05
CA ALA A 35 -9.81 14.20 -19.03
C ALA A 35 -9.84 14.94 -17.69
N ASP A 36 -10.01 14.20 -16.59
CA ASP A 36 -10.19 14.81 -15.26
C ASP A 36 -8.88 14.84 -14.47
N ILE A 37 -8.56 16.00 -13.91
CA ILE A 37 -7.52 16.20 -12.89
C ILE A 37 -8.21 16.64 -11.60
N ASN A 38 -8.93 15.71 -10.95
CA ASN A 38 -9.86 15.98 -9.85
C ASN A 38 -9.39 15.48 -8.46
N SER A 39 -8.08 15.34 -8.27
CA SER A 39 -7.50 14.77 -7.04
C SER A 39 -6.05 15.21 -6.86
N GLU A 40 -5.38 14.71 -5.81
CA GLU A 40 -3.96 14.97 -5.56
C GLU A 40 -3.09 14.56 -6.77
N VAL A 41 -2.09 15.38 -7.09
CA VAL A 41 -1.12 15.09 -8.13
C VAL A 41 -0.21 13.95 -7.66
N THR A 42 -0.32 12.80 -8.31
CA THR A 42 0.37 11.54 -7.95
C THR A 42 0.95 10.87 -9.19
N LYS A 43 1.78 9.85 -9.01
CA LYS A 43 2.26 9.04 -10.14
C LYS A 43 1.13 8.33 -10.89
N GLY A 44 0.04 7.96 -10.20
CA GLY A 44 -1.14 7.39 -10.85
C GLY A 44 -1.83 8.37 -11.81
N LEU A 45 -1.85 9.67 -11.47
CA LEU A 45 -2.34 10.72 -12.35
C LEU A 45 -1.45 10.87 -13.61
N TYR A 46 -0.12 10.74 -13.46
CA TYR A 46 0.81 10.73 -14.59
C TYR A 46 0.47 9.63 -15.60
N GLU A 47 0.25 8.39 -15.14
CA GLU A 47 -0.12 7.26 -16.02
C GLU A 47 -1.47 7.49 -16.70
N TYR A 48 -2.46 8.03 -15.96
CA TYR A 48 -3.76 8.39 -16.50
C TYR A 48 -3.66 9.46 -17.60
N ILE A 49 -2.91 10.54 -17.37
CA ILE A 49 -2.73 11.63 -18.33
C ILE A 49 -2.00 11.10 -19.58
N GLY A 50 -0.94 10.30 -19.41
CA GLY A 50 -0.23 9.68 -20.54
C GLY A 50 -1.16 8.81 -21.39
N ARG A 51 -2.03 8.02 -20.76
CA ARG A 51 -3.07 7.25 -21.45
C ARG A 51 -4.11 8.13 -22.13
N ALA A 52 -4.56 9.20 -21.47
CA ALA A 52 -5.54 10.13 -22.03
C ALA A 52 -5.03 10.82 -23.29
N ILE A 53 -3.78 11.29 -23.26
CA ILE A 53 -3.08 11.87 -24.42
C ILE A 53 -2.97 10.81 -25.53
N SER A 54 -2.48 9.61 -25.22
CA SER A 54 -2.30 8.54 -26.21
C SER A 54 -3.61 8.16 -26.90
N VAL A 55 -4.71 8.03 -26.15
CA VAL A 55 -6.05 7.73 -26.71
C VAL A 55 -6.52 8.87 -27.60
N ALA A 56 -6.36 10.12 -27.18
CA ALA A 56 -6.75 11.28 -27.97
C ALA A 56 -5.93 11.38 -29.28
N GLU A 57 -4.63 11.08 -29.23
CA GLU A 57 -3.75 11.06 -30.41
C GLU A 57 -4.12 9.93 -31.38
N GLU A 58 -4.32 8.71 -30.87
CA GLU A 58 -4.69 7.53 -31.67
C GLU A 58 -6.03 7.73 -32.40
N GLU A 59 -6.97 8.43 -31.78
CA GLU A 59 -8.29 8.71 -32.35
C GLU A 59 -8.33 10.01 -33.18
N GLY A 60 -7.20 10.70 -33.34
CA GLY A 60 -7.07 11.89 -34.17
C GLY A 60 -7.84 13.10 -33.65
N ALA A 61 -7.85 13.29 -32.33
CA ALA A 61 -8.51 14.41 -31.68
C ALA A 61 -7.92 15.77 -32.11
N SER A 62 -8.78 16.78 -32.22
CA SER A 62 -8.36 18.15 -32.52
C SER A 62 -7.82 18.87 -31.28
N ALA A 63 -8.26 18.44 -30.09
CA ALA A 63 -7.80 18.97 -28.81
C ALA A 63 -8.09 18.00 -27.66
N ILE A 64 -7.35 18.16 -26.56
CA ILE A 64 -7.64 17.56 -25.26
C ILE A 64 -7.78 18.65 -24.19
N VAL A 65 -8.91 18.61 -23.49
CA VAL A 65 -9.24 19.48 -22.36
C VAL A 65 -9.03 18.70 -21.08
N PHE A 66 -8.23 19.25 -20.17
CA PHE A 66 -8.07 18.75 -18.82
C PHE A 66 -8.91 19.60 -17.87
N GLU A 67 -9.95 19.02 -17.29
CA GLU A 67 -10.73 19.68 -16.24
C GLU A 67 -10.00 19.55 -14.90
N ILE A 68 -9.55 20.69 -14.35
CA ILE A 68 -8.63 20.76 -13.22
C ILE A 68 -9.37 21.21 -11.97
N ASP A 69 -9.39 20.32 -10.98
CA ASP A 69 -9.80 20.54 -9.59
C ASP A 69 -8.84 19.79 -8.65
N THR A 70 -7.72 20.43 -8.33
CA THR A 70 -6.68 19.82 -7.49
C THR A 70 -6.09 20.79 -6.47
N PRO A 71 -5.84 20.31 -5.23
CA PRO A 71 -5.05 21.05 -4.24
C PRO A 71 -3.54 21.01 -4.53
N GLY A 72 -3.09 20.24 -5.53
CA GLY A 72 -1.69 19.97 -5.83
C GLY A 72 -1.28 18.56 -5.40
N GLY A 73 0.01 18.34 -5.15
CA GLY A 73 0.56 17.03 -4.80
C GLY A 73 2.06 16.97 -5.06
N ALA A 74 2.53 15.81 -5.52
CA ALA A 74 3.93 15.50 -5.69
C ALA A 74 4.58 16.32 -6.84
N VAL A 75 5.69 17.00 -6.52
CA VAL A 75 6.41 17.90 -7.44
C VAL A 75 7.10 17.15 -8.58
N ASP A 76 7.61 15.96 -8.30
CA ASP A 76 8.18 15.05 -9.30
C ASP A 76 7.11 14.59 -10.30
N ALA A 77 5.96 14.11 -9.81
CA ALA A 77 4.84 13.73 -10.67
C ALA A 77 4.34 14.91 -11.54
N ALA A 78 4.28 16.12 -10.97
CA ALA A 78 3.93 17.33 -11.72
C ALA A 78 4.95 17.63 -12.83
N GLY A 79 6.24 17.43 -12.54
CA GLY A 79 7.35 17.54 -13.50
C GLY A 79 7.21 16.54 -14.66
N ASP A 80 6.91 15.28 -14.35
CA ASP A 80 6.73 14.23 -15.35
C ASP A 80 5.47 14.47 -16.21
N ILE A 81 4.38 14.95 -15.62
CA ILE A 81 3.16 15.37 -16.36
C ILE A 81 3.47 16.55 -17.29
N SER A 82 4.17 17.57 -16.81
CA SER A 82 4.58 18.71 -17.63
C SER A 82 5.44 18.28 -18.82
N LYS A 83 6.29 17.27 -18.63
CA LYS A 83 7.07 16.66 -19.70
C LYS A 83 6.17 15.95 -20.73
N LEU A 84 5.21 15.12 -20.30
CA LEU A 84 4.24 14.51 -21.22
C LEU A 84 3.49 15.56 -22.06
N LEU A 85 3.03 16.63 -21.41
CA LEU A 85 2.35 17.75 -22.08
C LEU A 85 3.26 18.50 -23.07
N SER A 86 4.57 18.43 -22.90
CA SER A 86 5.54 19.03 -23.84
C SER A 86 5.91 18.13 -25.01
N GLU A 87 5.63 16.83 -24.92
CA GLU A 87 5.97 15.82 -25.94
C GLU A 87 4.80 15.55 -26.91
N THR A 88 3.58 15.94 -26.55
CA THR A 88 2.39 15.80 -27.41
C THR A 88 2.25 16.97 -28.39
N ASP A 89 1.79 16.67 -29.61
CA ASP A 89 1.44 17.66 -30.63
C ASP A 89 -0.05 18.08 -30.54
N LEU A 90 -0.84 17.44 -29.66
CA LEU A 90 -2.24 17.83 -29.44
C LEU A 90 -2.33 19.21 -28.78
N LYS A 91 -3.33 19.99 -29.18
CA LYS A 91 -3.69 21.21 -28.45
C LYS A 91 -4.21 20.83 -27.05
N THR A 92 -3.51 21.28 -26.03
CA THR A 92 -3.82 21.04 -24.61
C THR A 92 -4.48 22.26 -23.98
N ILE A 93 -5.61 22.04 -23.31
CA ILE A 93 -6.37 23.11 -22.65
C ILE A 93 -6.57 22.76 -21.18
N ALA A 94 -6.13 23.64 -20.28
CA ALA A 94 -6.50 23.61 -18.87
C ALA A 94 -7.87 24.27 -18.69
N PHE A 95 -8.85 23.52 -18.20
CA PHE A 95 -10.13 24.05 -17.77
C PHE A 95 -10.24 24.00 -16.25
N ILE A 96 -9.94 25.11 -15.58
CA ILE A 96 -9.87 25.18 -14.12
C ILE A 96 -11.28 25.32 -13.53
N ASN A 97 -11.71 24.31 -12.78
CA ASN A 97 -13.05 24.20 -12.22
C ASN A 97 -13.11 23.45 -10.86
N PRO A 98 -12.92 24.13 -9.72
CA PRO A 98 -12.47 25.52 -9.59
C PRO A 98 -10.97 25.66 -9.31
N ASP A 99 -10.25 24.60 -8.94
CA ASP A 99 -8.95 24.77 -8.30
C ASP A 99 -7.78 24.18 -9.09
N ALA A 100 -6.78 25.02 -9.38
CA ALA A 100 -5.46 24.59 -9.83
C ALA A 100 -4.40 25.09 -8.85
N ILE A 101 -4.34 24.47 -7.68
CA ILE A 101 -3.46 24.90 -6.58
C ILE A 101 -2.18 24.09 -6.57
N SER A 102 -1.09 24.73 -6.14
CA SER A 102 0.22 24.12 -5.99
C SER A 102 0.71 23.46 -7.28
N ALA A 103 1.08 22.18 -7.26
CA ALA A 103 1.45 21.41 -8.45
C ALA A 103 0.41 21.49 -9.59
N GLY A 104 -0.88 21.66 -9.28
CA GLY A 104 -1.92 21.87 -10.28
C GLY A 104 -1.74 23.15 -11.09
N SER A 105 -1.27 24.23 -10.47
CA SER A 105 -0.96 25.48 -11.18
C SER A 105 0.20 25.31 -12.17
N TYR A 106 1.21 24.54 -11.79
CA TYR A 106 2.35 24.23 -12.66
C TYR A 106 1.93 23.38 -13.87
N ILE A 107 1.07 22.39 -13.64
CA ILE A 107 0.49 21.56 -14.71
C ILE A 107 -0.34 22.43 -15.67
N ALA A 108 -1.22 23.29 -15.15
CA ALA A 108 -2.01 24.20 -15.96
C ALA A 108 -1.12 25.15 -16.79
N LEU A 109 -0.06 25.71 -16.20
CA LEU A 109 0.89 26.58 -16.90
C LEU A 109 1.65 25.87 -18.02
N SER A 110 1.77 24.55 -17.96
CA SER A 110 2.46 23.74 -18.97
C SER A 110 1.61 23.46 -20.22
N MET A 111 0.30 23.73 -20.15
CA MET A 111 -0.66 23.59 -21.25
C MET A 111 -0.75 24.86 -22.11
N ASP A 112 -1.20 24.70 -23.35
CA ASP A 112 -1.24 25.77 -24.35
C ASP A 112 -2.17 26.91 -23.92
N GLU A 113 -3.41 26.57 -23.53
CA GLU A 113 -4.44 27.53 -23.11
C GLU A 113 -5.03 27.16 -21.73
N ILE A 114 -5.42 28.19 -20.97
CA ILE A 114 -6.03 28.14 -19.65
C ILE A 114 -7.37 28.91 -19.67
N TYR A 115 -8.46 28.20 -19.44
CA TYR A 115 -9.77 28.77 -19.19
C TYR A 115 -10.22 28.48 -17.77
N MET A 116 -10.94 29.42 -17.16
CA MET A 116 -11.33 29.30 -15.76
C MET A 116 -12.84 29.51 -15.60
N VAL A 117 -13.47 28.77 -14.68
CA VAL A 117 -14.81 29.15 -14.20
C VAL A 117 -14.77 30.44 -13.40
N PRO A 118 -15.87 31.19 -13.24
CA PRO A 118 -15.86 32.45 -12.47
C PRO A 118 -15.36 32.32 -11.03
N SER A 119 -15.59 31.16 -10.40
CA SER A 119 -15.08 30.83 -9.07
C SER A 119 -13.66 30.26 -9.06
N GLY A 120 -13.02 30.18 -10.22
CA GLY A 120 -11.76 29.50 -10.42
C GLY A 120 -10.57 30.21 -9.76
N ARG A 121 -9.58 29.43 -9.33
CA ARG A 121 -8.37 29.89 -8.64
C ARG A 121 -7.14 29.13 -9.11
N MET A 122 -6.02 29.83 -9.27
CA MET A 122 -4.73 29.21 -9.59
C MET A 122 -3.56 29.84 -8.84
N GLY A 123 -2.60 29.03 -8.38
CA GLY A 123 -1.38 29.50 -7.72
C GLY A 123 -1.09 28.78 -6.40
N ALA A 124 -0.53 29.51 -5.43
CA ALA A 124 -0.06 28.97 -4.13
C ALA A 124 0.77 27.68 -4.29
N ALA A 125 1.88 27.81 -5.01
CA ALA A 125 2.74 26.74 -5.49
C ALA A 125 4.15 26.75 -4.90
N ALA A 126 4.29 27.17 -3.64
CA ALA A 126 5.53 26.95 -2.91
C ALA A 126 5.76 25.45 -2.67
N VAL A 127 7.01 25.01 -2.82
CA VAL A 127 7.39 23.63 -2.49
C VAL A 127 7.57 23.51 -1.00
N ILE A 128 6.79 22.61 -0.41
CA ILE A 128 6.86 22.25 1.00
C ILE A 128 7.29 20.80 1.16
N THR A 129 7.99 20.52 2.25
CA THR A 129 8.22 19.17 2.74
C THR A 129 6.96 18.67 3.46
N GLN A 130 6.88 17.35 3.69
CA GLN A 130 5.69 16.70 4.23
C GLN A 130 5.35 17.10 5.67
N ASP A 131 6.32 17.62 6.41
CA ASP A 131 6.15 18.23 7.73
C ASP A 131 5.60 19.67 7.66
N GLY A 132 5.29 20.16 6.45
CA GLY A 132 4.76 21.49 6.20
C GLY A 132 5.80 22.61 6.19
N ASN A 133 7.09 22.26 6.32
CA ASN A 133 8.18 23.23 6.23
C ASN A 133 8.50 23.55 4.77
N ALA A 134 9.18 24.67 4.54
CA ALA A 134 9.67 25.02 3.23
C ALA A 134 10.76 24.04 2.79
N ALA A 135 10.73 23.60 1.52
CA ALA A 135 11.75 22.71 0.99
C ALA A 135 13.15 23.35 1.00
N ASP A 136 14.19 22.53 0.86
CA ASP A 136 15.56 23.03 0.84
C ASP A 136 15.80 23.99 -0.33
N LYS A 137 16.81 24.87 -0.19
CA LYS A 137 17.09 25.92 -1.18
C LYS A 137 17.31 25.38 -2.60
N LYS A 138 17.86 24.17 -2.75
CA LYS A 138 18.08 23.56 -4.07
C LYS A 138 16.74 23.16 -4.69
N ALA A 139 15.87 22.49 -3.93
CA ALA A 139 14.53 22.13 -4.38
C ALA A 139 13.70 23.38 -4.74
N GLN A 140 13.73 24.41 -3.90
CA GLN A 140 13.05 25.68 -4.17
C GLN A 140 13.57 26.37 -5.43
N SER A 141 14.90 26.48 -5.56
CA SER A 141 15.52 27.13 -6.73
C SER A 141 15.21 26.37 -8.02
N TYR A 142 15.18 25.04 -7.98
CA TYR A 142 14.81 24.21 -9.13
C TYR A 142 13.34 24.43 -9.51
N TRP A 143 12.44 24.41 -8.53
CA TRP A 143 11.01 24.60 -8.76
C TRP A 143 10.68 26.00 -9.29
N LEU A 144 11.32 27.05 -8.77
CA LEU A 144 11.15 28.40 -9.30
C LEU A 144 11.57 28.50 -10.78
N ALA A 145 12.66 27.84 -11.16
CA ALA A 145 13.07 27.76 -12.55
C ALA A 145 12.06 27.01 -13.42
N ALA A 146 11.46 25.92 -12.90
CA ALA A 146 10.41 25.18 -13.59
C ALA A 146 9.15 26.04 -13.80
N MET A 147 8.65 26.70 -12.75
CA MET A 147 7.51 27.62 -12.83
C MET A 147 7.74 28.76 -13.83
N LYS A 148 8.94 29.36 -13.78
CA LYS A 148 9.35 30.38 -14.75
C LYS A 148 9.31 29.84 -16.18
N THR A 149 9.90 28.68 -16.41
CA THR A 149 9.99 28.07 -17.75
C THR A 149 8.60 27.71 -18.30
N ALA A 150 7.70 27.19 -17.45
CA ALA A 150 6.33 26.87 -17.86
C ALA A 150 5.55 28.12 -18.30
N ALA A 151 5.71 29.24 -17.59
CA ALA A 151 5.12 30.52 -18.00
C ALA A 151 5.71 31.03 -19.32
N GLU A 152 7.04 31.04 -19.44
CA GLU A 152 7.74 31.53 -20.64
C GLU A 152 7.39 30.71 -21.90
N LYS A 153 7.23 29.38 -21.77
CA LYS A 153 6.84 28.49 -22.88
C LYS A 153 5.55 28.96 -23.57
N ASN A 154 4.60 29.45 -22.79
CA ASN A 154 3.29 29.89 -23.27
C ASN A 154 3.15 31.42 -23.31
N ASN A 155 4.28 32.15 -23.39
CA ASN A 155 4.32 33.62 -23.49
C ASN A 155 3.62 34.36 -22.32
N ARG A 156 3.57 33.75 -21.14
CA ARG A 156 3.05 34.35 -19.90
C ARG A 156 4.20 35.02 -19.14
N ASP A 157 3.96 36.18 -18.52
CA ASP A 157 5.01 36.90 -17.77
C ASP A 157 5.47 36.07 -16.56
N PRO A 158 6.73 35.60 -16.52
CA PRO A 158 7.18 34.69 -15.48
C PRO A 158 7.09 35.25 -14.06
N ILE A 159 6.95 36.56 -13.85
CA ILE A 159 6.89 37.15 -12.52
C ILE A 159 5.73 36.60 -11.68
N TYR A 160 4.56 36.38 -12.29
CA TYR A 160 3.38 35.88 -11.57
C TYR A 160 3.56 34.40 -11.22
N ALA A 161 4.11 33.58 -12.13
CA ALA A 161 4.38 32.17 -11.85
C ALA A 161 5.45 32.00 -10.77
N MET A 162 6.48 32.84 -10.76
CA MET A 162 7.44 32.86 -9.66
C MET A 162 6.79 33.32 -8.36
N ALA A 163 5.92 34.34 -8.37
CA ALA A 163 5.20 34.81 -7.18
C ALA A 163 4.21 33.78 -6.61
N MET A 164 3.72 32.84 -7.44
CA MET A 164 2.96 31.70 -6.95
C MET A 164 3.82 30.78 -6.06
N ALA A 165 5.13 30.73 -6.27
CA ALA A 165 6.06 29.81 -5.60
C ALA A 165 7.05 30.48 -4.62
N ASP A 166 7.21 31.81 -4.69
CA ASP A 166 8.11 32.60 -3.84
C ASP A 166 7.37 33.79 -3.22
N GLU A 167 7.14 33.71 -1.92
CA GLU A 167 6.47 34.75 -1.14
C GLU A 167 7.28 36.05 -1.00
N SER A 168 8.56 36.06 -1.39
CA SER A 168 9.40 37.24 -1.32
C SER A 168 9.14 38.25 -2.45
N ILE A 169 8.46 37.82 -3.51
CA ILE A 169 8.07 38.65 -4.66
C ILE A 169 6.83 39.47 -4.27
N ASP A 170 6.92 40.79 -4.44
CA ASP A 170 5.91 41.75 -4.00
C ASP A 170 5.05 42.22 -5.18
N LEU A 171 3.81 41.71 -5.27
CA LEU A 171 2.80 42.04 -6.29
C LEU A 171 1.46 42.40 -5.62
N PRO A 172 1.40 43.52 -4.88
CA PRO A 172 0.20 43.91 -4.12
C PRO A 172 -1.02 44.17 -5.02
N GLU A 173 -0.82 44.58 -6.27
CA GLU A 173 -1.86 44.87 -7.26
C GLU A 173 -2.73 43.66 -7.59
N VAL A 174 -2.17 42.45 -7.50
CA VAL A 174 -2.90 41.18 -7.69
C VAL A 174 -3.13 40.42 -6.37
N GLY A 175 -2.99 41.11 -5.23
CA GLY A 175 -3.29 40.54 -3.91
C GLY A 175 -2.18 39.69 -3.31
N SER A 176 -0.94 39.82 -3.81
CA SER A 176 0.24 39.10 -3.31
C SER A 176 1.32 40.05 -2.78
N PRO A 177 1.05 40.81 -1.70
CA PRO A 177 2.09 41.61 -1.05
C PRO A 177 3.17 40.70 -0.46
N LYS A 178 4.37 41.25 -0.25
CA LYS A 178 5.51 40.54 0.33
C LYS A 178 5.14 39.71 1.57
N GLY A 179 5.53 38.44 1.55
CA GLY A 179 5.20 37.44 2.59
C GLY A 179 3.91 36.68 2.33
N LYS A 180 3.31 36.80 1.14
CA LYS A 180 2.19 35.97 0.69
C LYS A 180 2.48 35.41 -0.69
N LEU A 181 2.04 34.17 -0.93
CA LEU A 181 2.06 33.56 -2.26
C LEU A 181 0.90 34.09 -3.10
N LEU A 182 1.15 34.24 -4.40
CA LEU A 182 0.12 34.63 -5.34
C LEU A 182 -0.89 33.49 -5.55
N THR A 183 -2.17 33.84 -5.45
CA THR A 183 -3.29 33.01 -5.92
C THR A 183 -4.19 33.90 -6.76
N LEU A 184 -4.20 33.69 -8.07
CA LEU A 184 -5.03 34.45 -9.00
C LEU A 184 -6.45 33.90 -8.97
N THR A 185 -7.42 34.80 -8.84
CA THR A 185 -8.80 34.53 -9.23
C THR A 185 -8.94 34.52 -10.75
N ALA A 186 -10.01 33.94 -11.29
CA ALA A 186 -10.27 33.92 -12.73
C ALA A 186 -10.17 35.32 -13.39
N SER A 187 -10.73 36.36 -12.76
CA SER A 187 -10.64 37.74 -13.28
C SER A 187 -9.22 38.27 -13.31
N GLN A 188 -8.45 38.04 -12.24
CA GLN A 188 -7.05 38.48 -12.17
C GLN A 188 -6.18 37.72 -13.16
N ALA A 189 -6.41 36.42 -13.34
CA ALA A 189 -5.68 35.60 -14.31
C ALA A 189 -5.87 36.12 -15.74
N VAL A 190 -7.08 36.53 -16.11
CA VAL A 190 -7.33 37.16 -17.42
C VAL A 190 -6.67 38.54 -17.52
N GLU A 191 -6.76 39.36 -16.47
CA GLU A 191 -6.17 40.71 -16.43
C GLU A 191 -4.66 40.70 -16.66
N VAL A 192 -3.96 39.72 -16.08
CA VAL A 192 -2.50 39.57 -16.22
C VAL A 192 -2.07 38.67 -17.39
N GLY A 193 -3.00 38.21 -18.23
CA GLY A 193 -2.70 37.38 -19.39
C GLY A 193 -2.29 35.94 -19.08
N TYR A 194 -2.68 35.43 -17.91
CA TYR A 194 -2.48 34.03 -17.50
C TYR A 194 -3.59 33.09 -17.94
N ALA A 195 -4.79 33.62 -18.23
CA ALA A 195 -5.92 32.87 -18.77
C ALA A 195 -6.53 33.58 -19.99
N GLU A 196 -6.91 32.79 -20.99
CA GLU A 196 -7.50 33.21 -22.27
C GLU A 196 -8.98 33.59 -22.08
N GLY A 197 -9.59 33.13 -20.99
CA GLY A 197 -10.76 33.80 -20.45
C GLY A 197 -11.57 32.99 -19.45
N ILE A 198 -12.68 33.59 -19.05
CA ILE A 198 -13.65 32.98 -18.13
C ILE A 198 -14.76 32.31 -18.94
N VAL A 199 -15.15 31.10 -18.55
CA VAL A 199 -16.22 30.29 -19.16
C VAL A 199 -17.09 29.66 -18.06
N GLN A 200 -18.39 29.48 -18.28
CA GLN A 200 -19.30 29.00 -17.24
C GLN A 200 -19.28 27.49 -17.03
N ASN A 201 -19.00 26.73 -18.08
CA ASN A 201 -19.04 25.26 -18.11
C ASN A 201 -18.36 24.74 -19.40
N GLN A 202 -18.28 23.42 -19.54
CA GLN A 202 -17.67 22.77 -20.71
C GLN A 202 -18.31 23.20 -22.05
N ALA A 203 -19.62 23.44 -22.10
CA ALA A 203 -20.29 23.85 -23.34
C ALA A 203 -19.88 25.28 -23.77
N ASP A 204 -19.80 26.20 -22.80
CA ASP A 204 -19.31 27.58 -23.03
C ASP A 204 -17.83 27.57 -23.45
N LEU A 205 -17.02 26.69 -22.85
CA LEU A 205 -15.63 26.47 -23.26
C LEU A 205 -15.53 26.01 -24.72
N LEU A 206 -16.25 24.96 -25.10
CA LEU A 206 -16.24 24.43 -26.46
C LEU A 206 -16.69 25.49 -27.47
N GLN A 207 -17.73 26.27 -27.15
CA GLN A 207 -18.17 27.38 -27.99
C GLN A 207 -17.03 28.39 -28.20
N LYS A 208 -16.34 28.76 -27.12
CA LYS A 208 -15.25 29.74 -27.17
C LYS A 208 -14.02 29.25 -27.94
N LEU A 209 -13.73 27.95 -27.87
CA LEU A 209 -12.64 27.31 -28.61
C LEU A 209 -12.96 27.07 -30.09
N GLY A 210 -14.21 27.26 -30.52
CA GLY A 210 -14.65 26.96 -31.89
C GLY A 210 -15.05 25.50 -32.11
N TYR A 211 -15.27 24.74 -31.03
CA TYR A 211 -15.64 23.33 -31.02
C TYR A 211 -17.12 23.09 -30.63
N ALA A 212 -18.01 24.05 -30.91
CA ALA A 212 -19.41 23.96 -30.50
C ALA A 212 -20.15 22.71 -31.03
N ASP A 213 -19.79 22.26 -32.24
CA ASP A 213 -20.38 21.09 -32.91
C ASP A 213 -19.46 19.85 -32.85
N ALA A 214 -18.39 19.90 -32.06
CA ALA A 214 -17.43 18.81 -31.91
C ALA A 214 -18.04 17.57 -31.25
N GLU A 215 -17.51 16.40 -31.61
CA GLU A 215 -17.80 15.18 -30.86
C GLU A 215 -16.99 15.18 -29.55
N VAL A 216 -17.68 15.34 -28.43
CA VAL A 216 -17.07 15.34 -27.10
C VAL A 216 -16.95 13.90 -26.60
N ARG A 217 -15.72 13.47 -26.28
CA ARG A 217 -15.45 12.17 -25.66
C ARG A 217 -14.76 12.38 -24.32
N HIS A 218 -15.04 11.49 -23.36
CA HIS A 218 -14.42 11.54 -22.04
C HIS A 218 -13.47 10.36 -21.87
N VAL A 219 -12.25 10.64 -21.41
CA VAL A 219 -11.32 9.59 -20.99
C VAL A 219 -11.70 9.17 -19.58
N GLU A 220 -12.51 8.13 -19.45
CA GLU A 220 -12.81 7.58 -18.13
C GLU A 220 -11.57 6.92 -17.50
N LYS A 221 -11.42 7.09 -16.19
CA LYS A 221 -10.48 6.28 -15.40
C LYS A 221 -10.86 4.80 -15.52
N ALA A 222 -9.88 3.94 -15.81
CA ALA A 222 -10.09 2.50 -15.86
C ALA A 222 -10.54 1.98 -14.49
N TRP A 223 -11.31 0.88 -14.47
CA TRP A 223 -11.76 0.28 -13.21
C TRP A 223 -10.59 -0.07 -12.28
N SER A 224 -9.46 -0.47 -12.85
CA SER A 224 -8.22 -0.78 -12.14
C SER A 224 -7.60 0.47 -11.51
N GLU A 225 -7.61 1.60 -12.20
CA GLU A 225 -7.11 2.89 -11.69
C GLU A 225 -7.98 3.39 -10.52
N LYS A 226 -9.31 3.29 -10.64
CA LYS A 226 -10.24 3.64 -9.55
C LYS A 226 -10.01 2.80 -8.29
N ILE A 227 -9.75 1.50 -8.46
CA ILE A 227 -9.42 0.61 -7.35
C ILE A 227 -8.04 0.95 -6.77
N ALA A 228 -7.06 1.24 -7.62
CA ALA A 228 -5.72 1.61 -7.18
C ALA A 228 -5.78 2.88 -6.33
N GLU A 229 -6.45 3.94 -6.81
CA GLU A 229 -6.67 5.20 -6.10
C GLU A 229 -7.32 4.97 -4.72
N PHE A 230 -8.32 4.08 -4.65
CA PHE A 230 -8.95 3.72 -3.38
C PHE A 230 -7.99 2.98 -2.43
N LEU A 231 -7.22 2.02 -2.93
CA LEU A 231 -6.34 1.17 -2.12
C LEU A 231 -5.05 1.87 -1.68
N THR A 232 -4.60 2.89 -2.41
CA THR A 232 -3.43 3.72 -2.07
C THR A 232 -3.78 4.95 -1.26
N ASN A 233 -5.07 5.20 -0.99
CA ASN A 233 -5.50 6.32 -0.17
C ASN A 233 -4.88 6.26 1.25
N SER A 234 -4.35 7.40 1.72
CA SER A 234 -3.65 7.55 3.01
C SER A 234 -4.44 7.04 4.23
N TYR A 235 -5.76 7.01 4.18
CA TYR A 235 -6.60 6.46 5.24
C TYR A 235 -6.85 4.94 5.09
N ILE A 236 -6.84 4.41 3.86
CA ILE A 236 -7.11 3.01 3.57
C ILE A 236 -5.87 2.14 3.77
N VAL A 237 -4.69 2.63 3.39
CA VAL A 237 -3.41 1.91 3.58
C VAL A 237 -3.20 1.42 5.01
N PRO A 238 -3.27 2.25 6.07
CA PRO A 238 -3.07 1.77 7.44
C PRO A 238 -4.15 0.75 7.85
N ILE A 239 -5.38 0.87 7.35
CA ILE A 239 -6.45 -0.10 7.59
C ILE A 239 -6.10 -1.45 6.96
N LEU A 240 -5.66 -1.49 5.69
CA LEU A 240 -5.25 -2.71 5.01
C LEU A 240 -4.09 -3.40 5.71
N LEU A 241 -3.05 -2.64 6.09
CA LEU A 241 -1.92 -3.19 6.84
C LEU A 241 -2.34 -3.72 8.21
N SER A 242 -3.28 -3.06 8.88
CA SER A 242 -3.80 -3.48 10.18
C SER A 242 -4.67 -4.74 10.07
N LEU A 243 -5.55 -4.84 9.06
CA LEU A 243 -6.31 -6.06 8.80
C LEU A 243 -5.40 -7.21 8.39
N GLY A 244 -4.35 -6.92 7.61
CA GLY A 244 -3.27 -7.82 7.26
C GLY A 244 -2.61 -8.42 8.50
N SER A 245 -2.08 -7.56 9.37
CA SER A 245 -1.39 -7.97 10.60
C SER A 245 -2.32 -8.65 11.61
N LEU A 246 -3.52 -8.11 11.83
CA LEU A 246 -4.53 -8.67 12.74
C LEU A 246 -5.00 -10.05 12.29
N GLY A 247 -5.31 -10.21 11.01
CA GLY A 247 -5.76 -11.48 10.45
C GLY A 247 -4.72 -12.58 10.68
N LEU A 248 -3.45 -12.28 10.36
CA LEU A 248 -2.34 -13.19 10.59
C LEU A 248 -2.13 -13.50 12.08
N ILE A 249 -2.18 -12.50 12.97
CA ILE A 249 -2.03 -12.71 14.41
C ILE A 249 -3.16 -13.58 14.97
N VAL A 250 -4.42 -13.27 14.65
CA VAL A 250 -5.57 -14.04 15.12
C VAL A 250 -5.50 -15.48 14.62
N GLU A 251 -5.01 -15.70 13.40
CA GLU A 251 -4.80 -17.02 12.82
C GLU A 251 -3.81 -17.87 13.65
N LEU A 252 -2.70 -17.28 14.14
CA LEU A 252 -1.72 -17.99 14.99
C LEU A 252 -2.33 -18.55 16.30
N TYR A 253 -3.46 -18.01 16.75
CA TYR A 253 -4.19 -18.47 17.94
C TYR A 253 -5.42 -19.34 17.61
N SER A 254 -5.75 -19.53 16.34
CA SER A 254 -6.95 -20.23 15.89
C SER A 254 -6.67 -21.69 15.47
N PRO A 255 -7.63 -22.62 15.58
CA PRO A 255 -7.50 -23.97 15.04
C PRO A 255 -7.64 -23.98 13.51
N GLY A 256 -6.60 -24.43 12.79
CA GLY A 256 -6.65 -24.62 11.33
C GLY A 256 -6.20 -23.38 10.55
N PHE A 257 -6.55 -23.33 9.26
CA PHE A 257 -6.52 -22.11 8.45
C PHE A 257 -7.97 -21.61 8.27
N GLY A 258 -8.27 -20.41 8.76
CA GLY A 258 -9.63 -19.89 8.80
C GLY A 258 -9.85 -18.56 8.07
N ILE A 259 -11.00 -17.95 8.39
CA ILE A 259 -11.37 -16.61 7.94
C ILE A 259 -10.30 -15.55 8.31
N PRO A 260 -9.69 -15.54 9.52
CA PRO A 260 -8.68 -14.54 9.89
C PRO A 260 -7.44 -14.60 8.99
N GLY A 261 -6.92 -15.79 8.72
CA GLY A 261 -5.78 -15.99 7.82
C GLY A 261 -6.09 -15.53 6.40
N PHE A 262 -7.27 -15.88 5.87
CA PHE A 262 -7.71 -15.41 4.55
C PHE A 262 -7.80 -13.88 4.50
N MET A 263 -8.42 -13.25 5.52
CA MET A 263 -8.52 -11.79 5.64
C MET A 263 -7.14 -11.13 5.70
N GLY A 264 -6.19 -11.72 6.44
CA GLY A 264 -4.84 -11.21 6.55
C GLY A 264 -4.11 -11.23 5.21
N ILE A 265 -4.12 -12.38 4.53
CA ILE A 265 -3.47 -12.55 3.23
C ILE A 265 -4.14 -11.69 2.16
N SER A 266 -5.48 -11.67 2.10
CA SER A 266 -6.20 -10.86 1.11
C SER A 266 -5.95 -9.37 1.29
N SER A 267 -5.85 -8.89 2.53
CA SER A 267 -5.55 -7.47 2.79
C SER A 267 -4.15 -7.07 2.33
N LEU A 268 -3.16 -7.93 2.55
CA LEU A 268 -1.79 -7.70 2.08
C LEU A 268 -1.69 -7.79 0.54
N LEU A 269 -2.42 -8.73 -0.08
CA LEU A 269 -2.50 -8.82 -1.54
C LEU A 269 -3.17 -7.59 -2.15
N LEU A 270 -4.28 -7.11 -1.57
CA LEU A 270 -4.94 -5.88 -2.00
C LEU A 270 -4.02 -4.67 -1.84
N PHE A 271 -3.29 -4.59 -0.73
CA PHE A 271 -2.28 -3.55 -0.52
C PHE A 271 -1.26 -3.54 -1.67
N PHE A 272 -0.57 -4.65 -1.95
CA PHE A 272 0.41 -4.69 -3.04
C PHE A 272 -0.21 -4.49 -4.42
N TYR A 273 -1.41 -5.03 -4.66
CA TYR A 273 -2.12 -4.86 -5.92
C TYR A 273 -2.43 -3.38 -6.20
N GLY A 274 -2.99 -2.67 -5.22
CA GLY A 274 -3.29 -1.24 -5.36
C GLY A 274 -2.05 -0.41 -5.66
N HIS A 275 -0.96 -0.65 -4.92
CA HIS A 275 0.29 0.09 -5.12
C HIS A 275 0.99 -0.27 -6.43
N PHE A 276 0.87 -1.51 -6.90
CA PHE A 276 1.41 -1.93 -8.20
C PHE A 276 0.68 -1.27 -9.36
N ILE A 277 -0.67 -1.28 -9.34
CA ILE A 277 -1.47 -0.66 -10.40
C ILE A 277 -1.34 0.86 -10.40
N ALA A 278 -1.20 1.49 -9.22
CA ALA A 278 -0.91 2.91 -9.10
C ALA A 278 0.52 3.29 -9.54
N GLY A 279 1.37 2.31 -9.90
CA GLY A 279 2.75 2.54 -10.31
C GLY A 279 3.70 2.86 -9.16
N LEU A 280 3.26 2.76 -7.91
CA LEU A 280 4.04 3.07 -6.71
C LEU A 280 4.99 1.93 -6.33
N ALA A 281 4.53 0.69 -6.45
CA ALA A 281 5.30 -0.51 -6.15
C ALA A 281 5.68 -1.24 -7.44
N GLY A 282 6.97 -1.45 -7.67
CA GLY A 282 7.44 -2.33 -8.74
C GLY A 282 7.52 -3.81 -8.32
N PHE A 283 8.05 -4.62 -9.24
CA PHE A 283 8.27 -6.04 -8.98
C PHE A 283 9.27 -6.28 -7.84
N GLU A 284 10.21 -5.36 -7.63
CA GLU A 284 11.18 -5.40 -6.54
C GLU A 284 10.51 -5.51 -5.16
N SER A 285 9.47 -4.72 -4.90
CA SER A 285 8.74 -4.74 -3.63
C SER A 285 8.02 -6.07 -3.45
N ILE A 286 7.36 -6.58 -4.49
CA ILE A 286 6.61 -7.85 -4.46
C ILE A 286 7.56 -9.06 -4.27
N ILE A 287 8.68 -9.08 -5.00
CA ILE A 287 9.71 -10.12 -4.89
C ILE A 287 10.31 -10.10 -3.49
N LEU A 288 10.65 -8.92 -2.96
CA LEU A 288 11.25 -8.79 -1.64
C LEU A 288 10.28 -9.21 -0.52
N PHE A 289 9.00 -8.89 -0.64
CA PHE A 289 7.96 -9.36 0.28
C PHE A 289 7.86 -10.89 0.29
N THR A 290 7.79 -11.47 -0.91
CA THR A 290 7.66 -12.93 -1.09
C THR A 290 8.88 -13.66 -0.56
N LEU A 291 10.08 -13.14 -0.86
CA LEU A 291 11.34 -13.63 -0.31
C LEU A 291 11.33 -13.55 1.23
N GLY A 292 10.85 -12.44 1.78
CA GLY A 292 10.72 -12.26 3.23
C GLY A 292 9.83 -13.33 3.88
N ILE A 293 8.68 -13.64 3.27
CA ILE A 293 7.80 -14.74 3.73
C ILE A 293 8.52 -16.09 3.65
N ILE A 294 9.20 -16.37 2.53
CA ILE A 294 9.94 -17.63 2.35
C ILE A 294 11.02 -17.78 3.43
N LEU A 295 11.78 -16.73 3.73
CA LEU A 295 12.81 -16.75 4.78
C LEU A 295 12.22 -17.03 6.17
N ILE A 296 11.06 -16.44 6.50
CA ILE A 296 10.35 -16.74 7.75
C ILE A 296 9.87 -18.20 7.80
N VAL A 297 9.39 -18.75 6.68
CA VAL A 297 8.97 -20.15 6.62
C VAL A 297 10.15 -21.10 6.76
N VAL A 298 11.28 -20.82 6.12
CA VAL A 298 12.51 -21.63 6.21
C VAL A 298 13.07 -21.64 7.63
N GLU A 299 13.01 -20.52 8.36
CA GLU A 299 13.39 -20.43 9.77
C GLU A 299 12.65 -21.45 10.66
N LEU A 300 11.40 -21.82 10.31
CA LEU A 300 10.65 -22.85 11.06
C LEU A 300 11.28 -24.25 10.95
N PHE A 301 12.09 -24.50 9.92
CA PHE A 301 12.79 -25.77 9.70
C PHE A 301 14.27 -25.71 10.10
N LEU A 302 14.88 -24.53 10.05
CA LEU A 302 16.28 -24.28 10.39
C LEU A 302 16.36 -23.29 11.56
N PRO A 303 16.19 -23.76 12.81
CA PRO A 303 16.16 -22.87 13.96
C PRO A 303 17.52 -22.17 14.14
N GLY A 304 17.54 -20.85 14.04
CA GLY A 304 18.75 -20.04 14.20
C GLY A 304 18.50 -18.54 14.43
N GLY A 305 17.27 -18.07 14.26
CA GLY A 305 16.81 -16.68 14.38
C GLY A 305 17.21 -15.78 13.20
N ILE A 306 18.34 -16.05 12.55
CA ILE A 306 18.93 -15.20 11.52
C ILE A 306 18.01 -15.06 10.30
N LEU A 307 17.48 -16.17 9.79
CA LEU A 307 16.61 -16.15 8.60
C LEU A 307 15.28 -15.47 8.92
N GLY A 308 14.75 -15.69 10.12
CA GLY A 308 13.56 -15.00 10.61
C GLY A 308 13.73 -13.47 10.66
N PHE A 309 14.85 -12.97 11.19
CA PHE A 309 15.13 -11.53 11.22
C PHE A 309 15.32 -10.94 9.83
N LEU A 310 16.06 -11.61 8.94
CA LEU A 310 16.23 -11.17 7.55
C LEU A 310 14.88 -11.17 6.80
N GLY A 311 14.05 -12.18 7.03
CA GLY A 311 12.72 -12.28 6.46
C GLY A 311 11.80 -11.15 6.92
N LEU A 312 11.77 -10.87 8.22
CA LEU A 312 11.00 -9.75 8.77
C LEU A 312 11.51 -8.41 8.24
N GLY A 313 12.83 -8.20 8.19
CA GLY A 313 13.43 -7.00 7.61
C GLY A 313 13.07 -6.82 6.14
N SER A 314 13.03 -7.91 5.37
CA SER A 314 12.64 -7.89 3.95
C SER A 314 11.17 -7.51 3.77
N ILE A 315 10.26 -8.04 4.61
CA ILE A 315 8.85 -7.66 4.59
C ILE A 315 8.66 -6.18 4.92
N ILE A 316 9.34 -5.69 5.98
CA ILE A 316 9.26 -4.29 6.38
C ILE A 316 9.79 -3.40 5.25
N LEU A 317 10.97 -3.70 4.71
CA LEU A 317 11.56 -2.93 3.63
C LEU A 317 10.68 -2.91 2.38
N SER A 318 10.11 -4.06 2.02
CA SER A 318 9.16 -4.16 0.90
C SER A 318 7.95 -3.23 1.07
N ILE A 319 7.33 -3.24 2.26
CA ILE A 319 6.18 -2.36 2.54
C ILE A 319 6.62 -0.89 2.48
N LEU A 320 7.78 -0.54 3.02
CA LEU A 320 8.30 0.85 2.97
C LEU A 320 8.57 1.32 1.53
N LEU A 321 9.06 0.43 0.66
CA LEU A 321 9.33 0.72 -0.75
C LEU A 321 8.08 0.70 -1.64
N ALA A 322 6.95 0.18 -1.14
CA ALA A 322 5.73 0.06 -1.94
C ALA A 322 4.96 1.39 -2.10
N GLY A 323 5.22 2.39 -1.25
CA GLY A 323 4.56 3.71 -1.34
C GLY A 323 5.51 4.80 -1.81
N GLU A 324 4.96 5.89 -2.37
CA GLU A 324 5.75 7.06 -2.79
C GLU A 324 6.54 7.68 -1.62
N ASN A 325 5.94 7.67 -0.43
CA ASN A 325 6.53 8.23 0.77
C ASN A 325 6.88 7.15 1.79
N MET A 326 8.17 6.86 1.92
CA MET A 326 8.69 5.91 2.90
C MET A 326 8.35 6.29 4.35
N VAL A 327 8.29 7.58 4.70
CA VAL A 327 7.97 8.05 6.06
C VAL A 327 6.51 7.77 6.39
N GLN A 328 5.58 8.14 5.49
CA GLN A 328 4.15 7.85 5.68
C GLN A 328 3.88 6.35 5.71
N MET A 329 4.55 5.57 4.86
CA MET A 329 4.48 4.12 4.92
C MET A 329 4.99 3.55 6.24
N GLY A 330 6.07 4.12 6.78
CA GLY A 330 6.56 3.80 8.12
C GLY A 330 5.53 4.09 9.22
N ILE A 331 4.86 5.24 9.16
CA ILE A 331 3.79 5.61 10.09
C ILE A 331 2.61 4.61 9.98
N ASN A 332 2.15 4.33 8.77
CA ASN A 332 1.07 3.38 8.51
C ASN A 332 1.41 1.97 9.04
N LEU A 333 2.65 1.53 8.86
CA LEU A 333 3.15 0.27 9.38
C LEU A 333 3.23 0.26 10.91
N LEU A 334 3.68 1.34 11.54
CA LEU A 334 3.71 1.48 13.01
C LEU A 334 2.30 1.42 13.61
N ILE A 335 1.32 2.08 12.98
CA ILE A 335 -0.09 1.99 13.37
C ILE A 335 -0.57 0.53 13.31
N ALA A 336 -0.30 -0.16 12.19
CA ALA A 336 -0.67 -1.56 12.02
C ALA A 336 0.00 -2.49 13.04
N ILE A 337 1.26 -2.26 13.38
CA ILE A 337 2.00 -3.00 14.41
C ILE A 337 1.41 -2.71 15.80
N ALA A 338 1.13 -1.46 16.14
CA ALA A 338 0.55 -1.10 17.43
C ALA A 338 -0.81 -1.77 17.64
N ILE A 339 -1.67 -1.74 16.63
CA ILE A 339 -2.98 -2.42 16.62
C ILE A 339 -2.80 -3.93 16.78
N ALA A 340 -1.88 -4.53 16.03
CA ALA A 340 -1.51 -5.93 16.14
C ALA A 340 -1.06 -6.33 17.54
N VAL A 341 -0.20 -5.53 18.18
CA VAL A 341 0.31 -5.77 19.54
C VAL A 341 -0.82 -5.65 20.56
N ILE A 342 -1.68 -4.63 20.46
CA ILE A 342 -2.84 -4.46 21.35
C ILE A 342 -3.76 -5.69 21.23
N ALA A 343 -4.10 -6.10 20.01
CA ALA A 343 -4.92 -7.28 19.77
C ALA A 343 -4.27 -8.55 20.32
N MET A 344 -2.97 -8.74 20.13
CA MET A 344 -2.22 -9.85 20.71
C MET A 344 -2.32 -9.86 22.24
N VAL A 345 -2.11 -8.71 22.90
CA VAL A 345 -2.22 -8.59 24.37
C VAL A 345 -3.64 -8.92 24.84
N ILE A 346 -4.68 -8.46 24.14
CA ILE A 346 -6.08 -8.77 24.45
C ILE A 346 -6.35 -10.27 24.29
N LEU A 347 -5.91 -10.90 23.20
CA LEU A 347 -6.08 -12.35 22.97
C LEU A 347 -5.40 -13.18 24.07
N MET A 348 -4.23 -12.74 24.53
CA MET A 348 -3.49 -13.42 25.60
C MET A 348 -4.10 -13.18 26.99
N LYS A 349 -4.40 -11.93 27.35
CA LYS A 349 -4.84 -11.56 28.71
C LYS A 349 -6.32 -11.80 28.95
N VAL A 350 -7.17 -11.43 27.99
CA VAL A 350 -8.63 -11.50 28.13
C VAL A 350 -9.13 -12.88 27.74
N PHE A 351 -8.75 -13.35 26.55
CA PHE A 351 -9.25 -14.62 26.01
C PHE A 351 -8.39 -15.84 26.39
N LYS A 352 -7.27 -15.64 27.09
CA LYS A 352 -6.34 -16.69 27.56
C LYS A 352 -5.90 -17.64 26.43
N LYS A 353 -5.86 -17.16 25.18
CA LYS A 353 -5.42 -17.97 24.04
C LYS A 353 -3.90 -18.17 24.12
N LYS A 354 -3.45 -19.40 23.86
CA LYS A 354 -2.02 -19.77 23.77
C LYS A 354 -1.66 -20.00 22.32
N ILE A 355 -0.50 -19.50 21.88
CA ILE A 355 0.03 -19.75 20.53
C ILE A 355 0.21 -21.25 20.36
N ARG A 356 -0.46 -21.84 19.35
CA ARG A 356 -0.50 -23.30 19.21
C ARG A 356 0.71 -23.88 18.50
N VAL A 357 1.38 -23.11 17.64
CA VAL A 357 2.61 -23.52 16.95
C VAL A 357 3.69 -23.97 17.96
N PHE A 358 3.87 -23.20 19.04
CA PHE A 358 4.79 -23.58 20.12
C PHE A 358 4.36 -24.82 20.92
N ASN A 359 3.08 -25.16 20.97
CA ASN A 359 2.62 -26.38 21.67
C ASN A 359 2.96 -27.67 20.93
N LYS A 360 3.26 -27.62 19.63
CA LYS A 360 3.74 -28.77 18.85
C LYS A 360 5.27 -28.88 18.82
N ILE A 361 5.99 -27.80 19.12
CA ILE A 361 7.46 -27.72 19.05
C ILE A 361 8.09 -27.89 20.44
N ILE A 362 7.42 -27.42 21.49
CA ILE A 362 7.87 -27.63 22.87
C ILE A 362 7.40 -29.02 23.30
N LEU A 363 8.34 -29.96 23.46
CA LEU A 363 8.11 -31.21 24.15
C LEU A 363 7.69 -30.86 25.58
N LYS A 364 6.38 -30.92 25.86
CA LYS A 364 5.82 -30.65 27.19
C LYS A 364 5.99 -31.81 28.16
N ASP A 365 6.66 -32.88 27.72
CA ASP A 365 7.13 -33.94 28.60
C ASP A 365 8.32 -33.44 29.41
N SER A 366 8.11 -32.43 30.26
CA SER A 366 8.86 -32.37 31.51
C SER A 366 8.23 -33.43 32.40
N THR A 367 8.89 -34.57 32.55
CA THR A 367 8.51 -35.65 33.45
C THR A 367 8.26 -35.09 34.85
N ASN A 368 7.01 -34.75 35.16
CA ASN A 368 6.65 -34.22 36.45
C ASN A 368 6.57 -35.40 37.42
N THR A 369 7.41 -35.38 38.46
CA THR A 369 7.52 -36.44 39.48
C THR A 369 6.18 -36.76 40.15
N GLU A 370 5.22 -35.85 40.06
CA GLU A 370 3.85 -36.00 40.58
C GLU A 370 2.91 -36.85 39.69
N GLN A 371 3.30 -37.19 38.45
CA GLN A 371 2.49 -38.01 37.53
C GLN A 371 2.95 -39.48 37.39
N GLY A 372 3.76 -39.99 38.32
CA GLY A 372 3.86 -41.45 38.52
C GLY A 372 4.65 -42.23 37.47
N TYR A 373 5.57 -41.58 36.74
CA TYR A 373 6.59 -42.30 35.97
C TYR A 373 7.73 -42.74 36.91
N ILE A 374 7.47 -43.74 37.75
CA ILE A 374 8.54 -44.44 38.47
C ILE A 374 9.02 -45.53 37.53
N SER A 375 10.21 -45.35 36.94
CA SER A 375 10.79 -46.28 35.97
C SER A 375 11.08 -47.69 36.53
N ASN A 376 10.77 -47.96 37.80
CA ASN A 376 10.79 -49.29 38.43
C ASN A 376 9.79 -49.36 39.60
N LYS A 377 9.02 -50.45 39.70
CA LYS A 377 8.14 -50.71 40.86
C LYS A 377 9.00 -50.80 42.13
N THR A 378 8.74 -49.95 43.12
CA THR A 378 9.37 -50.06 44.45
C THR A 378 9.03 -51.43 45.05
N ARG A 379 10.04 -52.27 45.31
CA ARG A 379 9.90 -53.61 45.88
C ARG A 379 9.64 -53.57 47.39
N THR A 380 8.55 -52.94 47.80
CA THR A 380 8.15 -52.85 49.21
C THR A 380 7.89 -54.21 49.84
N ASP A 381 7.67 -55.26 49.04
CA ASP A 381 7.58 -56.66 49.43
C ASP A 381 8.85 -57.20 50.11
N LEU A 382 10.00 -56.55 49.92
CA LEU A 382 11.27 -56.94 50.53
C LEU A 382 11.49 -56.28 51.90
N LEU A 383 10.71 -55.27 52.28
CA LEU A 383 10.89 -54.55 53.54
C LEU A 383 10.69 -55.50 54.73
N ASN A 384 11.58 -55.42 55.73
CA ASN A 384 11.63 -56.29 56.91
C ASN A 384 11.90 -57.79 56.66
N LYS A 385 12.20 -58.19 55.41
CA LYS A 385 12.68 -59.55 55.15
C LYS A 385 14.15 -59.69 55.50
N THR A 386 14.53 -60.91 55.87
CA THR A 386 15.93 -61.29 56.11
C THR A 386 16.46 -62.12 54.95
N GLY A 387 17.72 -61.88 54.60
CA GLY A 387 18.46 -62.60 53.57
C GLY A 387 19.87 -62.91 54.01
N ILE A 388 20.66 -63.45 53.07
CA ILE A 388 22.08 -63.75 53.26
C ILE A 388 22.87 -62.98 52.21
N SER A 389 23.97 -62.32 52.60
CA SER A 389 24.88 -61.69 51.65
C SER A 389 25.58 -62.74 50.78
N LEU A 390 25.48 -62.61 49.47
CA LEU A 390 26.21 -63.47 48.51
C LEU A 390 27.58 -62.90 48.16
N THR A 391 27.73 -61.59 48.28
CA THR A 391 29.01 -60.88 48.10
C THR A 391 29.27 -60.03 49.34
N PRO A 392 30.54 -59.69 49.63
CA PRO A 392 30.84 -58.63 50.59
C PRO A 392 30.15 -57.32 50.16
N LEU A 393 29.46 -56.63 51.07
CA LEU A 393 28.77 -55.38 50.81
C LEU A 393 29.65 -54.18 51.22
N ARG A 394 30.18 -53.42 50.24
CA ARG A 394 31.12 -52.28 50.44
C ARG A 394 30.82 -51.04 49.57
N PRO A 395 29.84 -50.20 49.91
CA PRO A 395 28.67 -50.53 50.71
C PRO A 395 27.65 -51.35 49.90
N ALA A 396 27.84 -51.49 48.58
CA ALA A 396 26.96 -52.24 47.69
C ALA A 396 27.44 -53.69 47.47
N GLY A 397 26.50 -54.58 47.15
CA GLY A 397 26.73 -55.93 46.68
C GLY A 397 25.39 -56.67 46.56
N THR A 398 25.41 -58.00 46.49
CA THR A 398 24.20 -58.81 46.24
C THR A 398 23.85 -59.65 47.45
N ILE A 399 22.56 -59.71 47.77
CA ILE A 399 21.98 -60.55 48.83
C ILE A 399 21.00 -61.56 48.22
N MET A 400 20.72 -62.63 48.94
CA MET A 400 19.68 -63.61 48.61
C MET A 400 18.54 -63.52 49.62
N ILE A 401 17.34 -63.22 49.14
CA ILE A 401 16.09 -63.20 49.92
C ILE A 401 15.07 -64.08 49.21
N ASP A 402 14.47 -65.05 49.91
CA ASP A 402 13.45 -65.96 49.36
C ASP A 402 13.83 -66.65 48.02
N GLY A 403 15.13 -66.94 47.83
CA GLY A 403 15.66 -67.55 46.60
C GLY A 403 15.94 -66.58 45.45
N GLU A 404 15.65 -65.29 45.62
CA GLU A 404 15.92 -64.23 44.64
C GLU A 404 17.23 -63.49 44.97
N ARG A 405 18.02 -63.18 43.94
CA ARG A 405 19.21 -62.32 44.07
C ARG A 405 18.79 -60.86 43.95
N VAL A 406 19.12 -60.06 44.97
CA VAL A 406 18.75 -58.64 45.05
C VAL A 406 20.00 -57.82 45.29
N ASP A 407 20.15 -56.72 44.56
CA ASP A 407 21.23 -55.75 44.81
C ASP A 407 20.88 -54.88 46.01
N ALA A 408 21.80 -54.83 46.96
CA ALA A 408 21.60 -54.17 48.24
C ALA A 408 22.80 -53.31 48.63
N VAL A 409 22.52 -52.27 49.40
CA VAL A 409 23.50 -51.33 49.94
C VAL A 409 23.39 -51.32 51.46
N THR A 410 24.51 -51.34 52.18
CA THR A 410 24.49 -51.27 53.64
C THR A 410 24.21 -49.85 54.14
N GLU A 411 23.74 -49.69 55.38
CA GLU A 411 23.65 -48.38 56.06
C GLU A 411 25.03 -47.81 56.49
N GLY A 412 26.11 -48.17 55.79
CA GLY A 412 27.46 -47.64 56.01
C GLY A 412 28.44 -48.61 56.65
N SER A 413 27.96 -49.75 57.20
CA SER A 413 28.82 -50.81 57.74
C SER A 413 29.31 -51.75 56.64
N PHE A 414 30.54 -52.24 56.75
CA PHE A 414 31.01 -53.33 55.91
C PHE A 414 30.36 -54.66 56.35
N VAL A 415 29.71 -55.38 55.43
CA VAL A 415 29.13 -56.72 55.71
C VAL A 415 29.87 -57.78 54.89
N ASN A 416 30.38 -58.82 55.55
CA ASN A 416 31.05 -59.95 54.88
C ASN A 416 30.06 -60.80 54.07
N SER A 417 30.56 -61.61 53.15
CA SER A 417 29.74 -62.63 52.45
C SER A 417 29.31 -63.74 53.41
N GLY A 418 28.09 -64.26 53.23
CA GLY A 418 27.51 -65.33 54.04
C GLY A 418 26.85 -64.85 55.34
N VAL A 419 26.71 -63.55 55.53
CA VAL A 419 26.17 -62.93 56.75
C VAL A 419 24.68 -62.66 56.59
N LYS A 420 23.93 -62.81 57.67
CA LYS A 420 22.48 -62.57 57.68
C LYS A 420 22.21 -61.07 57.75
N VAL A 421 21.36 -60.57 56.84
CA VAL A 421 21.03 -59.15 56.73
C VAL A 421 19.52 -58.94 56.67
N SER A 422 19.03 -57.84 57.23
CA SER A 422 17.62 -57.43 57.18
C SER A 422 17.45 -56.18 56.34
N VAL A 423 16.39 -56.13 55.54
CA VAL A 423 16.03 -54.96 54.73
C VAL A 423 15.37 -53.91 55.60
N VAL A 424 16.08 -52.79 55.80
CA VAL A 424 15.65 -51.67 56.64
C VAL A 424 14.95 -50.57 55.85
N LYS A 425 15.21 -50.47 54.54
CA LYS A 425 14.62 -49.43 53.68
C LYS A 425 14.60 -49.87 52.21
N VAL A 426 13.56 -49.49 51.48
CA VAL A 426 13.48 -49.68 50.03
C VAL A 426 13.12 -48.35 49.37
N GLU A 427 14.00 -47.81 48.53
CA GLU A 427 13.80 -46.57 47.77
C GLU A 427 13.96 -46.84 46.27
N GLY A 428 12.85 -47.03 45.57
CA GLY A 428 12.85 -47.44 44.16
C GLY A 428 13.54 -48.80 43.97
N VAL A 429 14.66 -48.81 43.23
CA VAL A 429 15.52 -50.00 43.04
C VAL A 429 16.56 -50.20 44.12
N ARG A 430 16.74 -49.23 45.03
CA ARG A 430 17.76 -49.29 46.07
C ARG A 430 17.19 -49.99 47.30
N VAL A 431 17.70 -51.18 47.60
CA VAL A 431 17.40 -51.93 48.82
C VAL A 431 18.51 -51.66 49.84
N VAL A 432 18.17 -51.12 51.00
CA VAL A 432 19.12 -50.83 52.08
C VAL A 432 19.01 -51.92 53.14
N VAL A 433 20.16 -52.49 53.52
CA VAL A 433 20.24 -53.58 54.48
C VAL A 433 21.15 -53.28 55.67
N ARG A 434 20.88 -53.96 56.78
CA ARG A 434 21.70 -53.96 57.99
C ARG A 434 21.97 -55.41 58.40
N GLU A 435 23.19 -55.68 58.88
CA GLU A 435 23.51 -56.96 59.52
C GLU A 435 22.59 -57.21 60.72
N VAL A 436 22.12 -58.45 60.88
CA VAL A 436 21.19 -58.87 61.95
C VAL A 436 21.95 -59.32 63.18
#